data_AF-F8AAN8-F1
#
_entry.id   AF-F8AAN8-F1
#
_cell.length_a   1.000
_cell.length_b   1.000
_cell.length_c   1.000
_cell.angle_alpha   90.00
_cell.angle_beta   90.00
_cell.angle_gamma   90.00
#
_symmetry.space_group_name_H-M   'P 1'
#
loop_
_entity.id
_entity.type
_entity.pdbx_description
1 polymer ?
#
loop_
_entity_poly.entity_id
_entity_poly.type
_entity_poly.pdbx_seq_one_letter_code
_entity_poly.pdbx_strand_id
1 'polypeptide(L)'
;MVNQEHFDDWFERMARLAKEDPEAFEKERLALIEETISQAPPENQEKLRKFQWRIDMERKRAKTPLGACIKLYDMLLDMVYGEGGFLESLQTLKNILTDVKEGRTPTLPSEPEARAKIIPFPADKAKKH
;
A
#
# COMPACT_ATOMS: atom_id res chain seq x y z
N MET A 1 -18.71 0.49 14.38
CA MET A 1 -19.60 1.25 13.49
C MET A 1 -19.12 2.69 13.50
N VAL A 2 -18.52 3.15 12.41
CA VAL A 2 -18.29 4.60 12.23
C VAL A 2 -19.68 5.19 11.99
N ASN A 3 -20.12 6.14 12.83
CA ASN A 3 -21.42 6.78 12.65
C ASN A 3 -21.43 7.49 11.30
N GLN A 4 -22.38 7.12 10.44
CA GLN A 4 -22.43 7.57 9.05
C GLN A 4 -22.60 9.09 8.93
N GLU A 5 -23.37 9.71 9.84
CA GLU A 5 -23.52 11.18 9.93
C GLU A 5 -22.20 11.90 10.19
N HIS A 6 -21.28 11.29 10.95
CA HIS A 6 -19.97 11.89 11.24
C HIS A 6 -19.06 11.91 10.00
N PHE A 7 -19.24 10.99 9.05
CA PHE A 7 -18.44 10.95 7.83
C PHE A 7 -18.86 12.04 6.85
N ASP A 8 -20.16 12.23 6.64
CA ASP A 8 -20.67 13.21 5.68
C ASP A 8 -20.30 14.64 6.08
N ASP A 9 -20.46 14.99 7.37
CA ASP A 9 -20.06 16.29 7.91
C ASP A 9 -18.56 16.55 7.77
N TRP A 10 -17.75 15.53 8.06
CA TRP A 10 -16.30 15.60 7.89
C TRP A 10 -15.93 15.78 6.41
N PHE A 11 -16.58 15.04 5.51
CA PHE A 11 -16.31 15.10 4.07
C PHE A 11 -16.63 16.49 3.51
N GLU A 12 -17.80 17.05 3.83
CA GLU A 12 -18.19 18.40 3.42
C GLU A 12 -17.21 19.47 3.94
N ARG A 13 -16.72 19.33 5.18
CA ARG A 13 -15.69 20.21 5.73
C ARG A 13 -14.40 20.14 4.93
N MET A 14 -13.89 18.94 4.67
CA MET A 14 -12.64 18.73 3.94
C MET A 14 -12.76 19.19 2.48
N ALA A 15 -13.90 18.95 1.84
CA ALA A 15 -14.17 19.38 0.46
C ALA A 15 -14.25 20.91 0.34
N ARG A 16 -14.83 21.58 1.34
CA ARG A 16 -14.82 23.05 1.44
C ARG A 16 -13.41 23.58 1.64
N LEU A 17 -12.67 23.01 2.59
CA LEU A 17 -11.29 23.41 2.88
C LEU A 17 -10.40 23.28 1.63
N ALA A 18 -10.52 22.20 0.87
CA ALA A 18 -9.76 22.01 -0.37
C ALA A 18 -10.04 23.07 -1.45
N LYS A 19 -11.22 23.70 -1.43
CA LYS A 19 -11.59 24.77 -2.37
C LYS A 19 -11.13 26.15 -1.90
N GLU A 20 -11.26 26.40 -0.60
CA GLU A 20 -11.01 27.72 0.00
C GLU A 20 -9.54 27.92 0.37
N ASP A 21 -8.89 26.89 0.94
CA ASP A 21 -7.49 26.91 1.37
C ASP A 21 -6.83 25.53 1.11
N PRO A 22 -6.28 25.33 -0.11
CA PRO A 22 -5.60 24.09 -0.48
C PRO A 22 -4.40 23.74 0.40
N GLU A 23 -3.71 24.74 0.97
CA GLU A 23 -2.55 24.52 1.83
C GLU A 23 -2.98 23.99 3.20
N ALA A 24 -4.03 24.58 3.79
CA ALA A 24 -4.61 24.08 5.03
C ALA A 24 -5.17 22.66 4.86
N PHE A 25 -5.81 22.37 3.73
CA PHE A 25 -6.27 21.02 3.41
C PHE A 25 -5.12 20.00 3.39
N GLU A 26 -4.02 20.29 2.69
CA GLU A 26 -2.90 19.37 2.61
C GLU A 26 -2.21 19.20 3.99
N LYS A 27 -2.17 20.25 4.81
CA LYS A 27 -1.70 20.15 6.20
C LYS A 27 -2.58 19.23 7.04
N GLU A 28 -3.90 19.37 6.98
CA GLU A 28 -4.84 18.51 7.72
C GLU A 28 -4.78 17.07 7.24
N ARG A 29 -4.68 16.85 5.91
CA ARG A 29 -4.50 15.53 5.31
C ARG A 29 -3.25 14.84 5.83
N LEU A 30 -2.10 15.54 5.86
CA LEU A 30 -0.84 14.98 6.36
C LEU A 30 -0.91 14.66 7.85
N ALA A 31 -1.57 15.50 8.65
CA ALA A 31 -1.75 15.26 10.07
C ALA A 31 -2.58 13.99 10.35
N LEU A 32 -3.69 13.79 9.64
CA LEU A 32 -4.54 12.60 9.77
C LEU A 32 -3.78 11.31 9.39
N ILE A 33 -2.95 11.38 8.36
CA ILE A 33 -2.10 10.25 7.93
C ILE A 33 -1.06 9.93 8.99
N GLU A 34 -0.37 10.95 9.50
CA GLU A 34 0.65 10.76 10.53
C GLU A 34 0.05 10.19 11.82
N GLU A 35 -1.11 10.69 12.22
CA GLU A 35 -1.88 10.14 13.35
C GLU A 35 -2.18 8.65 13.13
N THR A 36 -2.74 8.30 11.96
CA THR A 36 -3.06 6.91 11.60
C THR A 36 -1.83 6.00 11.65
N ILE A 37 -0.70 6.45 11.11
CA ILE A 37 0.56 5.70 11.13
C ILE A 37 1.08 5.54 12.56
N SER A 38 1.03 6.59 13.37
CA SER A 38 1.53 6.57 14.75
C SER A 38 0.73 5.65 15.67
N GLN A 39 -0.56 5.46 15.39
CA GLN A 39 -1.45 4.55 16.13
C GLN A 39 -1.24 3.08 15.74
N ALA A 40 -0.56 2.79 14.62
CA ALA A 40 -0.29 1.42 14.21
C ALA A 40 0.83 0.78 15.06
N PRO A 41 0.85 -0.57 15.19
CA PRO A 41 1.93 -1.28 15.87
C PRO A 41 3.32 -0.90 15.32
N PRO A 42 4.35 -0.73 16.16
CA PRO A 42 5.67 -0.24 15.77
C PRO A 42 6.28 -0.96 14.56
N GLU A 43 6.11 -2.28 14.48
CA GLU A 43 6.59 -3.14 13.40
C GLU A 43 5.95 -2.83 12.03
N ASN A 44 4.78 -2.19 12.02
CA ASN A 44 4.04 -1.82 10.81
C ASN A 44 4.25 -0.36 10.41
N GLN A 45 4.68 0.51 11.32
CA GLN A 45 4.82 1.95 11.05
C GLN A 45 5.77 2.23 9.88
N GLU A 46 6.93 1.56 9.84
CA GLU A 46 7.90 1.74 8.76
C GLU A 46 7.31 1.33 7.40
N LYS A 47 6.60 0.21 7.35
CA LYS A 47 5.93 -0.27 6.14
C LYS A 47 4.85 0.72 5.68
N LEU A 48 4.05 1.24 6.61
CA LEU A 48 3.01 2.23 6.31
C LEU A 48 3.60 3.54 5.79
N ARG A 49 4.73 4.01 6.34
CA ARG A 49 5.42 5.21 5.83
C ARG A 49 5.93 5.02 4.40
N LYS A 50 6.51 3.85 4.09
CA LYS A 50 6.92 3.51 2.72
C LYS A 50 5.72 3.46 1.77
N PHE A 51 4.60 2.91 2.23
CA PHE A 51 3.37 2.88 1.45
C PHE A 51 2.79 4.27 1.21
N GLN A 52 2.74 5.12 2.24
CA GLN A 52 2.33 6.52 2.12
C GLN A 52 3.21 7.29 1.12
N TRP A 53 4.53 7.09 1.17
CA TRP A 53 5.43 7.68 0.18
C TRP A 53 5.10 7.25 -1.25
N ARG A 54 4.77 5.97 -1.47
CA ARG A 54 4.35 5.47 -2.78
C ARG A 54 3.06 6.15 -3.25
N ILE A 55 2.07 6.28 -2.36
CA ILE A 55 0.82 7.02 -2.64
C ILE A 55 1.12 8.46 -3.05
N ASP A 56 1.99 9.16 -2.32
CA ASP A 56 2.35 10.54 -2.62
C ASP A 56 3.07 10.68 -3.96
N MET A 57 3.92 9.72 -4.32
CA MET A 57 4.58 9.71 -5.63
C MET A 57 3.57 9.47 -6.77
N GLU A 58 2.63 8.56 -6.62
CA GLU A 58 1.59 8.32 -7.63
C GLU A 58 0.67 9.54 -7.79
N ARG A 59 0.30 10.20 -6.70
CA ARG A 59 -0.44 11.49 -6.75
C ARG A 59 0.34 12.56 -7.51
N LYS A 60 1.65 12.70 -7.26
CA LYS A 60 2.51 13.71 -7.92
C LYS A 60 2.72 13.41 -9.41
N ARG A 61 2.77 12.14 -9.80
CA ARG A 61 2.97 11.72 -11.19
C ARG A 61 1.70 11.84 -12.04
N ALA A 62 0.53 11.74 -11.41
CA ALA A 62 -0.74 11.84 -12.11
C ALA A 62 -0.93 13.24 -12.70
N LYS A 63 -1.41 13.29 -13.96
CA LYS A 63 -1.66 14.55 -14.68
C LYS A 63 -2.92 15.27 -14.18
N THR A 64 -3.84 14.55 -13.53
CA THR A 64 -5.12 15.07 -13.04
C THR A 64 -5.47 14.41 -11.70
N PRO A 65 -6.28 15.07 -10.84
CA PRO A 65 -6.75 14.49 -9.58
C PRO A 65 -7.50 13.17 -9.77
N LEU A 66 -8.38 13.10 -10.77
CA LEU A 66 -9.12 11.88 -11.10
C LEU A 66 -8.17 10.75 -11.54
N GLY A 67 -7.14 11.08 -12.33
CA GLY A 67 -6.10 10.11 -12.70
C GLY A 67 -5.37 9.55 -11.49
N ALA A 68 -5.08 10.38 -10.49
CA ALA A 68 -4.51 9.92 -9.22
C ALA A 68 -5.47 8.97 -8.51
N CYS A 69 -6.76 9.32 -8.40
CA CYS A 69 -7.77 8.45 -7.76
C CYS A 69 -7.85 7.07 -8.43
N ILE A 70 -7.89 7.02 -9.76
CA ILE A 70 -7.91 5.75 -10.51
C ILE A 70 -6.65 4.94 -10.19
N LYS A 71 -5.47 5.56 -10.21
CA LYS A 71 -4.21 4.86 -9.90
C LYS A 71 -4.14 4.31 -8.48
N LEU A 72 -4.62 5.08 -7.51
CA LEU A 72 -4.70 4.61 -6.13
C LEU A 72 -5.71 3.47 -5.97
N TYR A 73 -6.83 3.52 -6.69
CA TYR A 73 -7.81 2.44 -6.70
C TYR A 73 -7.25 1.17 -7.35
N ASP A 74 -6.53 1.29 -8.47
CA ASP A 74 -5.84 0.16 -9.11
C ASP A 74 -4.83 -0.48 -8.15
N MET A 75 -4.04 0.33 -7.44
CA MET A 75 -3.11 -0.18 -6.41
C MET A 75 -3.84 -0.95 -5.30
N LEU A 76 -4.99 -0.47 -4.85
CA LEU A 76 -5.80 -1.16 -3.85
C LEU A 76 -6.31 -2.50 -4.39
N LEU A 77 -6.83 -2.52 -5.61
CA LEU A 77 -7.31 -3.74 -6.25
C LEU A 77 -6.18 -4.75 -6.44
N ASP A 78 -4.99 -4.31 -6.83
CA ASP A 78 -3.81 -5.16 -6.98
C ASP A 78 -3.39 -5.80 -5.64
N MET A 79 -3.41 -5.05 -4.53
CA MET A 79 -3.12 -5.62 -3.21
C MET A 79 -4.14 -6.70 -2.78
N VAL A 80 -5.38 -6.62 -3.25
CA VAL A 80 -6.45 -7.54 -2.85
C VAL A 80 -6.54 -8.74 -3.79
N TYR A 81 -6.54 -8.48 -5.09
CA TYR A 81 -6.84 -9.44 -6.16
C TYR A 81 -5.65 -9.76 -7.07
N GLY A 82 -4.53 -9.04 -6.94
CA GLY A 82 -3.31 -9.31 -7.69
C GLY A 82 -2.66 -10.62 -7.27
N GLU A 83 -1.64 -11.03 -8.03
CA GLU A 83 -0.86 -12.23 -7.77
C GLU A 83 -0.14 -12.12 -6.41
N GLY A 84 -0.31 -13.12 -5.55
CA GLY A 84 0.17 -13.08 -4.17
C GLY A 84 -0.58 -12.09 -3.27
N GLY A 85 -1.73 -11.58 -3.73
CA GLY A 85 -2.56 -10.62 -3.01
C GLY A 85 -3.25 -11.20 -1.78
N PHE A 86 -4.05 -10.36 -1.12
CA PHE A 86 -4.74 -10.72 0.11
C PHE A 86 -5.67 -11.94 -0.05
N LEU A 87 -6.46 -12.00 -1.12
CA LEU A 87 -7.41 -13.10 -1.33
C LEU A 87 -6.70 -14.44 -1.51
N GLU A 88 -5.60 -14.46 -2.25
CA GLU A 88 -4.77 -15.66 -2.45
C GLU A 88 -4.10 -16.10 -1.15
N SER A 89 -3.62 -15.14 -0.35
CA SER A 89 -3.08 -15.39 0.99
C SER A 89 -4.12 -16.03 1.92
N LEU A 90 -5.36 -15.54 1.90
CA LEU A 90 -6.45 -16.14 2.67
C LEU A 90 -6.78 -17.55 2.20
N GLN A 91 -6.83 -17.78 0.90
CA GLN A 91 -7.11 -19.11 0.35
C GLN A 91 -5.99 -20.10 0.72
N THR A 92 -4.74 -19.66 0.69
CA THR A 92 -3.58 -20.43 1.13
C THR A 92 -3.70 -20.83 2.61
N LEU A 93 -3.99 -19.86 3.48
CA LEU A 93 -4.17 -20.12 4.92
C LEU A 93 -5.32 -21.09 5.18
N LYS A 94 -6.43 -20.97 4.44
CA LYS A 94 -7.57 -21.89 4.53
C LYS A 94 -7.19 -23.32 4.14
N ASN A 95 -6.41 -23.50 3.08
CA ASN A 95 -5.95 -24.80 2.64
C ASN A 95 -5.03 -25.45 3.69
N ILE A 96 -4.07 -24.70 4.21
CA ILE A 96 -3.18 -25.14 5.30
C ILE A 96 -3.98 -25.59 6.52
N LEU A 97 -4.97 -24.79 6.94
CA LEU A 97 -5.81 -25.13 8.09
C LEU A 97 -6.61 -26.41 7.86
N THR A 98 -7.03 -26.66 6.62
CA THR A 98 -7.76 -27.88 6.25
C THR A 98 -6.85 -29.10 6.30
N ASP A 99 -5.63 -29.00 5.77
CA ASP A 99 -4.64 -30.09 5.81
C ASP A 99 -4.27 -30.47 7.25
N VAL A 100 -4.02 -29.47 8.11
CA VAL A 100 -3.73 -29.69 9.54
C VAL A 100 -4.88 -30.41 10.24
N LYS A 101 -6.13 -30.02 9.98
CA LYS A 101 -7.33 -30.67 10.56
C LYS A 101 -7.46 -32.13 10.14
N GLU A 102 -7.05 -32.45 8.92
CA GLU A 102 -7.14 -33.80 8.38
C GLU A 102 -5.89 -34.66 8.65
N GLY A 103 -4.92 -34.14 9.40
CA GLY A 103 -3.66 -34.85 9.66
C GLY A 103 -2.76 -34.99 8.43
N ARG A 104 -3.02 -34.21 7.37
CA ARG A 104 -2.19 -34.17 6.15
C ARG A 104 -1.03 -33.18 6.35
N THR A 105 0.10 -33.45 5.71
CA THR A 105 1.23 -32.51 5.73
C THR A 105 0.84 -31.25 4.94
N PRO A 106 0.86 -30.05 5.55
CA PRO A 106 0.47 -28.83 4.84
C PRO A 106 1.43 -28.54 3.69
N THR A 107 0.89 -28.32 2.50
CA THR A 107 1.69 -27.86 1.36
C THR A 107 1.78 -26.34 1.41
N LEU A 108 2.98 -25.82 1.71
CA LEU A 108 3.24 -24.38 1.62
C LEU A 108 3.43 -24.00 0.14
N PRO A 109 2.93 -22.83 -0.30
CA PRO A 109 3.29 -22.32 -1.61
C PRO A 109 4.80 -22.16 -1.67
N SER A 110 5.43 -22.85 -2.63
CA SER A 110 6.85 -22.66 -2.92
C SER A 110 7.06 -21.22 -3.40
N GLU A 111 8.10 -20.54 -2.92
CA GLU A 111 8.50 -19.28 -3.54
C GLU A 111 8.65 -19.51 -5.05
N PRO A 112 8.14 -18.59 -5.90
CA PRO A 112 8.34 -18.71 -7.34
C PRO A 112 9.84 -18.83 -7.57
N GLU A 113 10.27 -19.92 -8.23
CA GLU A 113 11.68 -20.18 -8.49
C GLU A 113 12.30 -18.90 -9.07
N ALA A 114 13.17 -18.25 -8.31
CA ALA A 114 13.73 -16.96 -8.67
C ALA A 114 14.59 -17.13 -9.92
N ARG A 115 14.00 -16.92 -11.10
CA ARG A 115 14.66 -16.91 -12.42
C ARG A 115 15.44 -15.62 -12.66
N ALA A 116 15.79 -14.87 -11.62
CA ALA A 116 16.55 -13.65 -11.76
C ALA A 116 18.02 -13.98 -11.99
N LYS A 117 18.51 -13.76 -13.22
CA LYS A 117 19.95 -13.77 -13.51
C LYS A 117 20.60 -12.59 -12.78
N ILE A 118 21.48 -12.87 -11.83
CA ILE A 118 22.29 -11.85 -11.15
C ILE A 118 23.15 -11.15 -12.21
N ILE A 119 22.90 -9.86 -12.45
CA ILE A 119 23.74 -9.02 -13.31
C ILE A 119 24.82 -8.40 -12.42
N PRO A 120 26.11 -8.73 -12.62
CA PRO A 120 27.18 -8.13 -11.84
C PRO A 120 27.31 -6.63 -12.15
N PHE A 121 27.55 -5.81 -11.13
CA PHE A 121 27.87 -4.40 -11.33
C PHE A 121 29.18 -4.25 -12.12
N PRO A 122 29.24 -3.37 -13.14
CA PRO A 122 30.47 -3.14 -13.88
C PRO A 122 31.57 -2.63 -12.94
N ALA A 123 32.67 -3.36 -12.82
CA ALA A 123 33.86 -2.86 -12.15
C ALA A 123 34.45 -1.71 -12.96
N ASP A 124 34.53 -0.53 -12.33
CA ASP A 124 35.04 0.69 -12.93
C ASP A 124 36.49 0.48 -13.39
N LYS A 125 36.73 0.48 -14.71
CA LYS A 125 38.08 0.47 -15.24
C LYS A 125 38.64 1.87 -15.04
N ALA A 126 39.20 2.13 -13.86
CA ALA A 126 39.99 3.30 -13.58
C ALA A 126 41.02 3.49 -14.71
N LYS A 127 40.87 4.60 -15.44
CA LYS A 127 41.76 5.02 -16.53
C LYS A 127 43.18 5.07 -15.99
N LYS A 128 44.08 4.27 -16.58
CA LYS A 128 45.53 4.45 -16.38
C LYS A 128 45.92 5.79 -17.01
N HIS A 129 46.52 6.64 -16.19
CA HIS A 129 47.23 7.85 -16.58
C HIS A 129 48.39 7.55 -17.52
#